data_AF-A0A9W9FYN1-F1
#
_entry.id   AF-A0A9W9FYN1-F1
#
_cell.length_a   1.000
_cell.length_b   1.000
_cell.length_c   1.000
_cell.angle_alpha   90.00
_cell.angle_beta   90.00
_cell.angle_gamma   90.00
#
_symmetry.space_group_name_H-M   'P 1'
#
loop_
_entity.id
_entity.type
_entity.pdbx_description
1 polymer ?
#
loop_
_entity_poly.entity_id
_entity_poly.type
_entity_poly.pdbx_seq_one_letter_code
_entity_poly.pdbx_strand_id
1 'polypeptide(L)'
;MFKLARGRPFAAALRAATKPSVQSNLGMQQKRALSIHEYLSARLLKQYGVGVPKGEVAHTPEEAEAVAKSIGNDDMVIKAQVLAGGRGKGHFTNGLKGGVRVIYSPTEAKMFADQMIGQKLITKQTGAAGRACNSVYICERKFARREFYLAVLMDRATQGPVIVASSQGGMDIETVAKENPEAILTTSIDIHTGVTDEIARSIATDLGFSEQCIEEAKTTIQNLYKVFMEKDATQLEINPLSETSDHQVLAMDAKLGFDDNAEFRQKEVFEWRDETQEDADEVKAAEHGLNFIKLDGDIGCLVNGAGLAMATMDIIKLNGGSPANFLDVGGGATPAAIKSAFELITSDPKVSAVFVNIFGGIVRCDAIAQGLINVVNDMGLRTPIIARLQGTNMEQAHKLINESGLKIFSIEDLQNAAEKSVQFSKVVKMAREIDVGVEFTLGI
;
A
#
# COMPACT_ATOMS: atom_id res chain seq x y z
N MET A 1 18.16 56.28 52.09
CA MET A 1 16.71 56.57 52.08
C MET A 1 16.03 55.58 51.13
N PHE A 2 15.19 54.70 51.69
CA PHE A 2 14.02 53.99 51.13
C PHE A 2 13.90 53.71 49.61
N LYS A 3 13.94 52.41 49.22
CA LYS A 3 12.82 51.52 48.75
C LYS A 3 12.30 51.87 47.33
N LEU A 4 12.02 50.96 46.38
CA LEU A 4 11.36 49.65 46.45
C LEU A 4 11.53 48.89 45.11
N ALA A 5 11.27 47.57 45.16
CA ALA A 5 11.51 46.53 44.16
C ALA A 5 10.62 46.51 42.90
N ARG A 6 11.10 45.80 41.86
CA ARG A 6 10.39 44.93 40.87
C ARG A 6 11.50 44.27 40.01
N GLY A 7 11.73 42.95 40.02
CA GLY A 7 10.90 41.90 39.40
C GLY A 7 11.57 41.44 38.09
N ARG A 8 12.15 40.24 38.07
CA ARG A 8 12.72 39.51 36.89
C ARG A 8 11.64 39.31 35.77
N PRO A 9 11.94 38.90 34.51
CA PRO A 9 13.18 38.32 33.96
C PRO A 9 13.59 38.81 32.53
N PHE A 10 14.86 39.19 32.33
CA PHE A 10 15.46 39.31 30.99
C PHE A 10 16.45 38.15 30.79
N ALA A 11 15.95 36.97 30.41
CA ALA A 11 16.81 35.87 29.93
C ALA A 11 16.06 34.72 29.20
N ALA A 12 14.79 34.89 28.80
CA ALA A 12 14.00 33.82 28.18
C ALA A 12 13.37 34.16 26.82
N ALA A 13 13.75 35.29 26.20
CA ALA A 13 13.09 35.79 24.98
C ALA A 13 13.99 35.80 23.72
N LEU A 14 15.16 35.16 23.74
CA LEU A 14 16.10 35.15 22.61
C LEU A 14 16.52 33.74 22.12
N ARG A 15 15.79 32.70 22.52
CA ARG A 15 15.91 31.34 21.95
C ARG A 15 14.66 30.87 21.18
N ALA A 16 13.76 31.77 20.85
CA ALA A 16 12.54 31.49 20.09
C ALA A 16 12.47 32.33 18.81
N ALA A 17 13.52 32.28 17.98
CA ALA A 17 13.53 32.93 16.67
C ALA A 17 14.49 32.25 15.69
N THR A 18 14.36 30.93 15.53
CA THR A 18 14.82 30.23 14.33
C THR A 18 13.65 29.38 13.87
N LYS A 19 12.81 29.96 12.99
CA LYS A 19 11.75 29.22 12.31
C LYS A 19 12.39 28.08 11.50
N PRO A 20 11.75 26.90 11.43
CA PRO A 20 12.19 25.85 10.52
C PRO A 20 12.01 26.34 9.09
N SER A 21 12.98 26.05 8.23
CA SER A 21 12.79 26.06 6.79
C SER A 21 11.58 25.18 6.47
N VAL A 22 10.70 25.67 5.61
CA VAL A 22 9.69 24.83 4.95
C VAL A 22 10.47 23.88 4.06
N GLN A 23 10.92 22.76 4.62
CA GLN A 23 11.35 21.62 3.83
C GLN A 23 10.08 21.11 3.16
N SER A 24 10.01 21.33 1.84
CA SER A 24 9.04 20.68 0.99
C SER A 24 9.13 19.17 1.26
N ASN A 25 8.09 18.62 1.88
CA ASN A 25 7.80 17.20 1.82
C ASN A 25 7.62 16.86 0.34
N LEU A 26 8.71 16.51 -0.32
CA LEU A 26 8.69 15.85 -1.62
C LEU A 26 7.90 14.58 -1.39
N GLY A 27 6.66 14.60 -1.87
CA GLY A 27 5.66 13.57 -1.65
C GLY A 27 6.26 12.20 -1.89
N MET A 28 6.13 11.35 -0.88
CA MET A 28 6.36 9.92 -0.98
C MET A 28 5.61 9.40 -2.21
N GLN A 29 6.35 9.00 -3.24
CA GLN A 29 5.81 8.08 -4.22
C GLN A 29 5.40 6.84 -3.43
N GLN A 30 4.09 6.56 -3.38
CA GLN A 30 3.59 5.32 -2.82
C GLN A 30 3.98 4.21 -3.78
N LYS A 31 5.21 3.71 -3.61
CA LYS A 31 5.63 2.45 -4.20
C LYS A 31 4.90 1.36 -3.44
N ARG A 32 4.29 0.44 -4.17
CA ARG A 32 3.82 -0.77 -3.55
C ARG A 32 5.04 -1.61 -3.20
N ALA A 33 4.88 -2.37 -2.15
CA ALA A 33 5.83 -3.35 -1.71
C ALA A 33 5.09 -4.66 -1.82
N LEU A 34 5.64 -5.61 -2.58
CA LEU A 34 5.14 -6.97 -2.58
C LEU A 34 4.91 -7.42 -1.14
N SER A 35 3.69 -7.84 -0.84
CA SER A 35 3.34 -8.43 0.45
C SER A 35 3.00 -9.90 0.24
N ILE A 36 3.42 -10.75 1.17
CA ILE A 36 3.16 -12.20 1.09
C ILE A 36 2.24 -12.65 2.21
N HIS A 37 1.55 -13.77 1.98
CA HIS A 37 0.64 -14.35 2.97
C HIS A 37 1.40 -14.83 4.21
N GLU A 38 0.72 -14.89 5.35
CA GLU A 38 1.30 -15.25 6.64
C GLU A 38 1.97 -16.64 6.61
N TYR A 39 1.38 -17.64 5.94
CA TYR A 39 1.99 -18.97 5.84
C TYR A 39 3.33 -18.96 5.09
N LEU A 40 3.49 -18.07 4.09
CA LEU A 40 4.74 -17.88 3.36
C LEU A 40 5.76 -17.14 4.21
N SER A 41 5.34 -16.11 4.94
CA SER A 41 6.15 -15.44 5.95
C SER A 41 6.68 -16.44 6.98
N ALA A 42 5.80 -17.29 7.53
CA ALA A 42 6.19 -18.30 8.51
C ALA A 42 7.18 -19.32 7.93
N ARG A 43 6.97 -19.76 6.67
CA ARG A 43 7.90 -20.66 5.96
C ARG A 43 9.28 -20.01 5.78
N LEU A 44 9.31 -18.75 5.35
CA LEU A 44 10.56 -18.00 5.18
C LEU A 44 11.29 -17.81 6.52
N LEU A 45 10.57 -17.38 7.57
CA LEU A 45 11.12 -17.22 8.90
C LEU A 45 11.73 -18.53 9.44
N LYS A 46 11.05 -19.65 9.23
CA LYS A 46 11.54 -20.98 9.63
C LYS A 46 12.85 -21.37 8.95
N GLN A 47 13.03 -21.03 7.67
CA GLN A 47 14.30 -21.27 6.94
C GLN A 47 15.48 -20.52 7.57
N TYR A 48 15.21 -19.39 8.22
CA TYR A 48 16.19 -18.57 8.92
C TYR A 48 16.35 -18.93 10.40
N GLY A 49 15.72 -20.03 10.85
CA GLY A 49 15.81 -20.49 12.24
C GLY A 49 15.00 -19.63 13.22
N VAL A 50 14.03 -18.85 12.74
CA VAL A 50 13.05 -18.18 13.61
C VAL A 50 11.96 -19.19 13.98
N GLY A 51 11.66 -19.28 15.27
CA GLY A 51 10.58 -20.13 15.78
C GLY A 51 9.21 -19.63 15.31
N VAL A 52 8.40 -20.53 14.73
CA VAL A 52 7.01 -20.28 14.33
C VAL A 52 6.15 -21.47 14.75
N PRO A 53 4.86 -21.28 15.07
CA PRO A 53 3.95 -22.40 15.29
C PRO A 53 3.92 -23.33 14.07
N LYS A 54 3.89 -24.64 14.30
CA LYS A 54 3.66 -25.61 13.22
C LYS A 54 2.30 -25.34 12.61
N GLY A 55 2.24 -25.26 11.29
CA GLY A 55 1.01 -25.08 10.56
C GLY A 55 1.19 -25.32 9.08
N GLU A 56 0.08 -25.52 8.38
CA GLU A 56 0.05 -25.69 6.93
C GLU A 56 -1.17 -24.95 6.34
N VAL A 57 -1.05 -24.59 5.06
CA VAL A 57 -2.12 -23.91 4.31
C VAL A 57 -3.09 -24.93 3.72
N ALA A 58 -4.37 -24.55 3.65
CA ALA A 58 -5.43 -25.29 2.99
C ALA A 58 -6.21 -24.38 2.05
N HIS A 59 -6.48 -24.88 0.84
CA HIS A 59 -7.24 -24.20 -0.21
C HIS A 59 -8.67 -24.75 -0.34
N THR A 60 -8.98 -25.85 0.34
CA THR A 60 -10.33 -26.44 0.39
C THR A 60 -10.71 -26.82 1.83
N PRO A 61 -12.02 -26.93 2.13
CA PRO A 61 -12.47 -27.42 3.43
C PRO A 61 -11.95 -28.83 3.77
N GLU A 62 -11.82 -29.70 2.77
CA GLU A 62 -11.26 -31.04 2.90
C GLU A 62 -9.76 -31.02 3.25
N GLU A 63 -8.99 -30.16 2.58
CA GLU A 63 -7.58 -29.93 2.92
C GLU A 63 -7.44 -29.39 4.34
N ALA A 64 -8.32 -28.47 4.75
CA ALA A 64 -8.32 -27.93 6.10
C ALA A 64 -8.53 -29.03 7.16
N GLU A 65 -9.44 -29.96 6.91
CA GLU A 65 -9.64 -31.13 7.77
C GLU A 65 -8.38 -32.03 7.82
N ALA A 66 -7.75 -32.27 6.67
CA ALA A 66 -6.56 -33.11 6.57
C ALA A 66 -5.35 -32.50 7.27
N VAL A 67 -5.12 -31.19 7.09
CA VAL A 67 -4.09 -30.43 7.78
C VAL A 67 -4.30 -30.48 9.29
N ALA A 68 -5.53 -30.23 9.75
CA ALA A 68 -5.86 -30.30 11.17
C ALA A 68 -5.56 -31.69 11.77
N LYS A 69 -5.92 -32.77 11.07
CA LYS A 69 -5.57 -34.15 11.48
C LYS A 69 -4.05 -34.38 11.59
N SER A 70 -3.26 -33.76 10.72
CA SER A 70 -1.80 -33.89 10.71
C SER A 70 -1.10 -33.13 11.84
N ILE A 71 -1.68 -32.01 12.27
CA ILE A 71 -1.16 -31.19 13.37
C ILE A 71 -1.44 -31.87 14.71
N GLY A 72 -2.61 -32.50 14.84
CA GLY A 72 -3.05 -33.24 16.02
C GLY A 72 -4.51 -32.92 16.36
N ASN A 73 -5.13 -33.71 17.25
CA ASN A 73 -6.49 -33.45 17.75
C ASN A 73 -6.52 -32.47 18.95
N ASP A 74 -5.48 -31.64 19.09
CA ASP A 74 -5.37 -30.62 20.13
C ASP A 74 -5.96 -29.29 19.66
N ASP A 75 -6.00 -28.30 20.54
CA ASP A 75 -6.38 -26.94 20.19
C ASP A 75 -5.53 -26.42 19.01
N MET A 76 -6.19 -25.87 18.00
CA MET A 76 -5.58 -25.27 16.81
C MET A 76 -6.10 -23.86 16.60
N VAL A 77 -5.47 -23.14 15.66
CA VAL A 77 -5.91 -21.82 15.21
C VAL A 77 -6.09 -21.86 13.71
N ILE A 78 -7.26 -21.45 13.22
CA ILE A 78 -7.52 -21.21 11.80
C ILE A 78 -7.41 -19.72 11.51
N LYS A 79 -6.64 -19.36 10.48
CA LYS A 79 -6.34 -17.98 10.10
C LYS A 79 -6.61 -17.76 8.62
N ALA A 80 -7.55 -16.89 8.29
CA ALA A 80 -7.82 -16.45 6.93
C ALA A 80 -6.56 -15.83 6.30
N GLN A 81 -6.18 -16.31 5.12
CA GLN A 81 -5.06 -15.77 4.36
C GLN A 81 -5.56 -14.67 3.43
N VAL A 82 -5.32 -13.44 3.88
CA VAL A 82 -5.70 -12.19 3.21
C VAL A 82 -4.60 -11.18 3.47
N LEU A 83 -4.14 -10.48 2.43
CA LEU A 83 -3.08 -9.46 2.53
C LEU A 83 -3.60 -8.14 3.12
N ALA A 84 -4.10 -8.21 4.36
CA ALA A 84 -4.54 -7.07 5.15
C ALA A 84 -4.38 -7.39 6.65
N GLY A 85 -4.06 -6.36 7.44
CA GLY A 85 -4.04 -6.44 8.90
C GLY A 85 -5.44 -6.44 9.52
N GLY A 86 -5.50 -6.70 10.82
CA GLY A 86 -6.74 -6.63 11.60
C GLY A 86 -7.74 -7.78 11.35
N ARG A 87 -7.28 -8.90 10.77
CA ARG A 87 -8.09 -10.06 10.40
C ARG A 87 -8.94 -10.58 11.57
N GLY A 88 -8.38 -10.68 12.77
CA GLY A 88 -9.10 -11.13 13.97
C GLY A 88 -10.32 -10.28 14.35
N LYS A 89 -10.31 -8.98 14.03
CA LYS A 89 -11.43 -8.04 14.28
C LYS A 89 -12.33 -7.82 13.04
N GLY A 90 -12.01 -8.47 11.92
CA GLY A 90 -12.76 -8.37 10.68
C GLY A 90 -14.06 -9.18 10.68
N HIS A 91 -14.79 -9.12 9.57
CA HIS A 91 -15.96 -9.96 9.32
C HIS A 91 -16.03 -10.34 7.84
N PHE A 92 -16.60 -11.50 7.55
CA PHE A 92 -16.81 -11.98 6.20
C PHE A 92 -18.16 -11.51 5.65
N THR A 93 -18.27 -11.50 4.32
CA THR A 93 -19.50 -11.16 3.58
C THR A 93 -20.70 -12.05 3.89
N ASN A 94 -20.46 -13.29 4.34
CA ASN A 94 -21.52 -14.22 4.76
C ASN A 94 -21.93 -14.05 6.24
N GLY A 95 -21.37 -13.07 6.96
CA GLY A 95 -21.70 -12.76 8.34
C GLY A 95 -20.80 -13.42 9.40
N LEU A 96 -19.87 -14.32 9.01
CA LEU A 96 -18.89 -14.87 9.96
C LEU A 96 -18.00 -13.75 10.52
N LYS A 97 -17.85 -13.70 11.85
CA LYS A 97 -17.00 -12.70 12.53
C LYS A 97 -15.64 -13.27 12.86
N GLY A 98 -14.60 -12.49 12.58
CA GLY A 98 -13.21 -12.81 12.84
C GLY A 98 -12.58 -13.72 11.78
N GLY A 99 -11.48 -13.26 11.19
CA GLY A 99 -10.61 -14.05 10.30
C GLY A 99 -9.57 -14.88 11.03
N VAL A 100 -9.51 -14.86 12.36
CA VAL A 100 -8.62 -15.68 13.18
C VAL A 100 -9.44 -16.28 14.31
N ARG A 101 -9.45 -17.61 14.43
CA ARG A 101 -10.25 -18.32 15.43
C ARG A 101 -9.51 -19.52 16.00
N VAL A 102 -9.73 -19.77 17.28
CA VAL A 102 -9.37 -21.06 17.90
C VAL A 102 -10.40 -22.10 17.46
N ILE A 103 -9.92 -23.29 17.15
CA ILE A 103 -10.71 -24.46 16.76
C ILE A 103 -10.24 -25.69 17.57
N TYR A 104 -11.15 -26.62 17.81
CA TYR A 104 -10.93 -27.74 18.74
C TYR A 104 -11.01 -29.12 18.08
N SER A 105 -11.22 -29.18 16.77
CA SER A 105 -11.23 -30.45 16.04
C SER A 105 -11.00 -30.25 14.54
N PRO A 106 -10.57 -31.30 13.81
CA PRO A 106 -10.54 -31.27 12.35
C PRO A 106 -11.90 -30.97 11.70
N THR A 107 -13.00 -31.42 12.30
CA THR A 107 -14.34 -31.13 11.81
C THR A 107 -14.68 -29.64 11.91
N GLU A 108 -14.27 -28.98 12.99
CA GLU A 108 -14.37 -27.51 13.10
C GLU A 108 -13.49 -26.80 12.07
N ALA A 109 -12.27 -27.32 11.81
CA ALA A 109 -11.39 -26.78 10.78
C ALA A 109 -12.09 -26.76 9.41
N LYS A 110 -12.70 -27.88 9.02
CA LYS A 110 -13.50 -28.00 7.80
C LYS A 110 -14.65 -27.01 7.76
N MET A 111 -15.45 -26.96 8.83
CA MET A 111 -16.62 -26.10 8.93
C MET A 111 -16.25 -24.62 8.79
N PHE A 112 -15.18 -24.16 9.44
CA PHE A 112 -14.76 -22.76 9.31
C PHE A 112 -14.09 -22.47 7.98
N ALA A 113 -13.30 -23.40 7.43
CA ALA A 113 -12.73 -23.24 6.09
C ALA A 113 -13.83 -23.07 5.02
N ASP A 114 -14.93 -23.84 5.10
CA ASP A 114 -16.09 -23.71 4.20
C ASP A 114 -16.76 -22.33 4.29
N GLN A 115 -16.73 -21.70 5.47
CA GLN A 115 -17.28 -20.37 5.68
C GLN A 115 -16.29 -19.23 5.36
N MET A 116 -14.99 -19.53 5.25
CA MET A 116 -13.94 -18.52 4.99
C MET A 116 -13.51 -18.51 3.52
N ILE A 117 -13.24 -19.68 2.94
CA ILE A 117 -12.69 -19.81 1.60
C ILE A 117 -13.76 -19.40 0.56
N GLY A 118 -13.35 -18.59 -0.41
CA GLY A 118 -14.22 -18.02 -1.44
C GLY A 118 -15.05 -16.82 -0.98
N GLN A 119 -15.00 -16.47 0.32
CA GLN A 119 -15.66 -15.28 0.86
C GLN A 119 -14.70 -14.08 0.87
N LYS A 120 -15.25 -12.86 1.00
CA LYS A 120 -14.44 -11.66 1.19
C LYS A 120 -14.36 -11.31 2.67
N LEU A 121 -13.15 -11.12 3.18
CA LEU A 121 -12.90 -10.62 4.52
C LEU A 121 -12.81 -9.09 4.48
N ILE A 122 -13.65 -8.44 5.29
CA ILE A 122 -13.68 -7.00 5.48
C ILE A 122 -12.96 -6.68 6.80
N THR A 123 -11.90 -5.88 6.71
CA THR A 123 -11.17 -5.32 7.84
C THR A 123 -11.16 -3.80 7.77
N LYS A 124 -10.63 -3.12 8.81
CA LYS A 124 -10.41 -1.67 8.75
C LYS A 124 -9.51 -1.25 7.58
N GLN A 125 -8.60 -2.13 7.14
CA GLN A 125 -7.61 -1.83 6.10
C GLN A 125 -8.10 -2.15 4.69
N THR A 126 -9.10 -3.03 4.52
CA THR A 126 -9.64 -3.37 3.19
C THR A 126 -10.76 -2.45 2.73
N GLY A 127 -11.31 -1.63 3.62
CA GLY A 127 -12.55 -0.91 3.36
C GLY A 127 -13.73 -1.85 3.08
N ALA A 128 -14.83 -1.29 2.55
CA ALA A 128 -16.07 -2.02 2.32
C ALA A 128 -15.97 -3.12 1.25
N ALA A 129 -15.01 -3.01 0.32
CA ALA A 129 -14.82 -4.00 -0.74
C ALA A 129 -14.36 -5.38 -0.21
N GLY A 130 -13.66 -5.37 0.93
CA GLY A 130 -13.00 -6.57 1.46
C GLY A 130 -11.91 -7.11 0.54
N ARG A 131 -11.31 -8.23 0.92
CA ARG A 131 -10.38 -8.99 0.08
C ARG A 131 -10.78 -10.47 0.07
N ALA A 132 -10.62 -11.14 -1.06
CA ALA A 132 -10.96 -12.54 -1.19
C ALA A 132 -10.07 -13.40 -0.29
N CYS A 133 -10.67 -14.30 0.48
CA CYS A 133 -9.96 -15.33 1.23
C CYS A 133 -9.96 -16.60 0.38
N ASN A 134 -8.84 -16.91 -0.26
CA ASN A 134 -8.71 -18.09 -1.14
C ASN A 134 -8.05 -19.28 -0.44
N SER A 135 -7.57 -19.08 0.78
CA SER A 135 -6.98 -20.13 1.61
C SER A 135 -7.04 -19.76 3.09
N VAL A 136 -6.87 -20.78 3.93
CA VAL A 136 -6.75 -20.65 5.37
C VAL A 136 -5.44 -21.28 5.82
N TYR A 137 -4.82 -20.73 6.85
CA TYR A 137 -3.64 -21.27 7.49
C TYR A 137 -4.05 -21.87 8.83
N ILE A 138 -3.79 -23.15 9.02
CA ILE A 138 -4.13 -23.87 10.25
C ILE A 138 -2.83 -24.12 10.99
N CYS A 139 -2.77 -23.66 12.23
CA CYS A 139 -1.60 -23.79 13.09
C CYS A 139 -1.95 -24.52 14.39
N GLU A 140 -0.95 -25.15 14.99
CA GLU A 140 -1.01 -25.55 16.40
C GLU A 140 -1.27 -24.32 17.27
N ARG A 141 -2.11 -24.47 18.30
CA ARG A 141 -2.28 -23.42 19.30
C ARG A 141 -1.09 -23.46 20.26
N LYS A 142 -0.44 -22.31 20.43
CA LYS A 142 0.55 -22.10 21.48
C LYS A 142 -0.02 -21.17 22.55
N PHE A 143 0.28 -21.47 23.80
CA PHE A 143 -0.11 -20.64 24.93
C PHE A 143 1.01 -19.65 25.23
N ALA A 144 0.78 -18.38 24.90
CA ALA A 144 1.70 -17.30 25.20
C ALA A 144 1.59 -16.90 26.68
N ARG A 145 2.74 -16.82 27.35
CA ARG A 145 2.89 -16.23 28.68
C ARG A 145 3.02 -14.72 28.60
N ARG A 146 3.74 -14.24 27.58
CA ARG A 146 3.94 -12.82 27.27
C ARG A 146 3.88 -12.63 25.76
N GLU A 147 3.28 -11.53 25.33
CA GLU A 147 3.13 -11.15 23.94
C GLU A 147 3.79 -9.78 23.73
N PHE A 148 4.69 -9.71 22.76
CA PHE A 148 5.44 -8.52 22.41
C PHE A 148 5.17 -8.13 20.96
N TYR A 149 5.49 -6.90 20.62
CA TYR A 149 5.52 -6.40 19.25
C TYR A 149 6.98 -6.21 18.83
N LEU A 150 7.33 -6.63 17.62
CA LEU A 150 8.62 -6.30 17.02
C LEU A 150 8.47 -6.08 15.52
N ALA A 151 9.04 -5.00 15.01
CA ALA A 151 9.15 -4.73 13.59
C ALA A 151 10.55 -4.24 13.21
N VAL A 152 10.97 -4.56 11.99
CA VAL A 152 12.17 -4.04 11.33
C VAL A 152 11.72 -3.27 10.08
N LEU A 153 12.20 -2.04 9.93
CA LEU A 153 11.86 -1.16 8.80
C LEU A 153 13.02 -0.21 8.48
N MET A 154 13.04 0.32 7.25
CA MET A 154 13.96 1.39 6.87
C MET A 154 13.38 2.74 7.30
N ASP A 155 14.01 3.39 8.27
CA ASP A 155 13.59 4.71 8.73
C ASP A 155 14.25 5.81 7.89
N ARG A 156 13.41 6.71 7.37
CA ARG A 156 13.84 7.84 6.57
C ARG A 156 14.42 8.95 7.41
N ALA A 157 14.05 9.09 8.68
CA ALA A 157 14.62 10.14 9.52
C ALA A 157 16.09 9.84 9.85
N THR A 158 16.38 8.59 10.19
CA THR A 158 17.74 8.11 10.50
C THR A 158 18.51 7.59 9.29
N GLN A 159 17.85 7.45 8.13
CA GLN A 159 18.45 6.99 6.86
C GLN A 159 19.07 5.58 6.97
N GLY A 160 18.43 4.70 7.75
CA GLY A 160 18.94 3.35 8.01
C GLY A 160 17.87 2.44 8.60
N PRO A 161 18.20 1.16 8.80
CA PRO A 161 17.28 0.22 9.42
C PRO A 161 17.08 0.56 10.90
N VAL A 162 15.84 0.40 11.37
CA VAL A 162 15.45 0.52 12.78
C VAL A 162 14.68 -0.71 13.21
N ILE A 163 14.84 -1.10 14.47
CA ILE A 163 13.98 -2.07 15.15
C ILE A 163 13.02 -1.29 16.05
N VAL A 164 11.73 -1.46 15.81
CA VAL A 164 10.65 -0.90 16.62
C VAL A 164 10.05 -2.03 17.45
N ALA A 165 10.09 -1.91 18.77
CA ALA A 165 9.70 -2.96 19.69
C ALA A 165 8.76 -2.42 20.77
N SER A 166 7.83 -3.23 21.26
CA SER A 166 6.97 -2.85 22.39
C SER A 166 6.60 -4.05 23.23
N SER A 167 6.52 -3.84 24.55
CA SER A 167 6.03 -4.85 25.49
C SER A 167 4.51 -5.09 25.39
N GLN A 168 3.81 -4.28 24.59
CA GLN A 168 2.37 -4.39 24.34
C GLN A 168 2.09 -5.08 23.00
N GLY A 169 2.36 -6.39 22.92
CA GLY A 169 2.02 -7.21 21.76
C GLY A 169 0.54 -7.57 21.65
N GLY A 170 0.13 -8.12 20.50
CA GLY A 170 -1.24 -8.58 20.23
C GLY A 170 -2.23 -7.45 19.95
N MET A 171 -1.76 -6.21 19.88
CA MET A 171 -2.54 -5.00 19.60
C MET A 171 -2.00 -4.25 18.38
N ASP A 172 -2.80 -3.33 17.86
CA ASP A 172 -2.44 -2.42 16.77
C ASP A 172 -1.38 -1.42 17.26
N ILE A 173 -0.20 -1.39 16.64
CA ILE A 173 0.93 -0.59 17.13
C ILE A 173 0.66 0.90 17.02
N GLU A 174 -0.13 1.33 16.03
CA GLU A 174 -0.55 2.72 15.86
C GLU A 174 -1.43 3.19 17.01
N THR A 175 -2.25 2.30 17.56
CA THR A 175 -3.02 2.56 18.77
C THR A 175 -2.10 2.72 19.99
N VAL A 176 -1.10 1.84 20.14
CA VAL A 176 -0.09 1.97 21.21
C VAL A 176 0.70 3.27 21.07
N ALA A 177 1.12 3.65 19.87
CA ALA A 177 1.84 4.89 19.62
C ALA A 177 1.04 6.14 20.00
N LYS A 178 -0.28 6.09 19.83
CA LYS A 178 -1.18 7.19 20.19
C LYS A 178 -1.48 7.25 21.68
N GLU A 179 -1.71 6.09 22.32
CA GLU A 179 -2.20 6.01 23.70
C GLU A 179 -1.06 5.93 24.73
N ASN A 180 0.02 5.21 24.39
CA ASN A 180 1.18 5.03 25.25
C ASN A 180 2.50 4.98 24.44
N PRO A 181 2.94 6.13 23.87
CA PRO A 181 4.14 6.20 23.03
C PRO A 181 5.42 5.75 23.76
N GLU A 182 5.50 5.93 25.07
CA GLU A 182 6.65 5.51 25.90
C GLU A 182 6.84 3.98 25.95
N ALA A 183 5.81 3.21 25.58
CA ALA A 183 5.91 1.75 25.47
C ALA A 183 6.59 1.29 24.18
N ILE A 184 6.91 2.20 23.25
CA ILE A 184 7.56 1.90 21.99
C ILE A 184 9.04 2.25 22.08
N LEU A 185 9.87 1.23 21.94
CA LEU A 185 11.31 1.33 21.88
C LEU A 185 11.73 1.33 20.42
N THR A 186 12.54 2.31 20.01
CA THR A 186 13.10 2.37 18.66
C THR A 186 14.61 2.34 18.75
N THR A 187 15.22 1.33 18.13
CA THR A 187 16.67 1.12 18.12
C THR A 187 17.19 1.26 16.70
N SER A 188 17.98 2.30 16.45
CA SER A 188 18.69 2.47 15.18
C SER A 188 19.81 1.45 15.02
N ILE A 189 19.90 0.87 13.83
CA ILE A 189 20.89 -0.14 13.49
C ILE A 189 21.83 0.42 12.42
N ASP A 190 23.14 0.32 12.66
CA ASP A 190 24.13 0.60 11.63
C ASP A 190 24.07 -0.48 10.55
N ILE A 191 23.82 -0.08 9.29
CA ILE A 191 23.58 -1.01 8.20
C ILE A 191 24.79 -1.89 7.86
N HIS A 192 26.01 -1.45 8.19
CA HIS A 192 27.25 -2.19 7.90
C HIS A 192 27.58 -3.20 8.99
N THR A 193 27.31 -2.84 10.25
CA THR A 193 27.58 -3.69 11.41
C THR A 193 26.43 -4.66 11.67
N GLY A 194 25.19 -4.24 11.43
CA GLY A 194 23.99 -5.00 11.72
C GLY A 194 23.67 -5.09 13.22
N VAL A 195 22.87 -6.09 13.60
CA VAL A 195 22.42 -6.29 14.98
C VAL A 195 23.45 -7.12 15.75
N THR A 196 24.20 -6.46 16.64
CA THR A 196 25.16 -7.14 17.52
C THR A 196 24.45 -7.88 18.66
N ASP A 197 25.20 -8.75 19.34
CA ASP A 197 24.71 -9.49 20.52
C ASP A 197 24.25 -8.54 21.64
N GLU A 198 24.96 -7.43 21.85
CA GLU A 198 24.62 -6.43 22.86
C GLU A 198 23.30 -5.74 22.52
N ILE A 199 23.11 -5.34 21.25
CA ILE A 199 21.89 -4.69 20.79
C ILE A 199 20.69 -5.64 20.93
N ALA A 200 20.79 -6.85 20.38
CA ALA A 200 19.71 -7.82 20.45
C ALA A 200 19.36 -8.21 21.89
N ARG A 201 20.36 -8.36 22.77
CA ARG A 201 20.15 -8.63 24.20
C ARG A 201 19.46 -7.47 24.91
N SER A 202 19.85 -6.22 24.62
CA SER A 202 19.19 -5.03 25.17
C SER A 202 17.71 -5.03 24.79
N ILE A 203 17.41 -5.18 23.49
CA ILE A 203 16.01 -5.21 23.00
C ILE A 203 15.21 -6.32 23.68
N ALA A 204 15.76 -7.54 23.77
CA ALA A 204 15.07 -8.65 24.44
C ALA A 204 14.82 -8.38 25.94
N THR A 205 15.77 -7.75 26.62
CA THR A 205 15.65 -7.39 28.04
C THR A 205 14.62 -6.29 28.25
N ASP A 206 14.67 -5.25 27.40
CA ASP A 206 13.79 -4.08 27.50
C ASP A 206 12.34 -4.41 27.12
N LEU A 207 12.13 -5.36 26.19
CA LEU A 207 10.83 -5.97 25.92
C LEU A 207 10.27 -6.73 27.14
N GLY A 208 11.16 -7.21 28.01
CA GLY A 208 10.79 -7.97 29.20
C GLY A 208 10.65 -9.47 28.94
N PHE A 209 11.47 -10.08 28.08
CA PHE A 209 11.60 -11.54 28.05
C PHE A 209 12.12 -12.08 29.39
N SER A 210 11.72 -13.29 29.78
CA SER A 210 12.29 -13.94 30.97
C SER A 210 13.76 -14.31 30.75
N GLU A 211 14.56 -14.41 31.82
CA GLU A 211 15.98 -14.76 31.74
C GLU A 211 16.25 -16.04 30.93
N GLN A 212 15.36 -17.03 31.03
CA GLN A 212 15.43 -18.29 30.26
C GLN A 212 15.30 -18.08 28.76
N CYS A 213 14.56 -17.05 28.32
CA CYS A 213 14.28 -16.76 26.93
C CYS A 213 15.23 -15.72 26.31
N ILE A 214 16.09 -15.05 27.10
CA ILE A 214 16.92 -13.95 26.59
C ILE A 214 17.84 -14.40 25.44
N GLU A 215 18.51 -15.56 25.54
CA GLU A 215 19.38 -16.02 24.45
C GLU A 215 18.58 -16.35 23.19
N GLU A 216 17.44 -17.03 23.33
CA GLU A 216 16.60 -17.39 22.19
C GLU A 216 15.96 -16.15 21.54
N ALA A 217 15.54 -15.18 22.35
CA ALA A 217 15.03 -13.89 21.88
C ALA A 217 16.12 -13.11 21.15
N LYS A 218 17.35 -13.06 21.69
CA LYS A 218 18.50 -12.44 21.04
C LYS A 218 18.74 -13.03 19.65
N THR A 219 18.84 -14.36 19.55
CA THR A 219 19.03 -15.05 18.26
C THR A 219 17.86 -14.81 17.32
N THR A 220 16.63 -14.81 17.82
CA THR A 220 15.43 -14.52 17.03
C THR A 220 15.48 -13.11 16.44
N ILE A 221 15.80 -12.09 17.24
CA ILE A 221 15.91 -10.69 16.79
C ILE A 221 16.99 -10.55 15.71
N GLN A 222 18.15 -11.17 15.90
CA GLN A 222 19.22 -11.19 14.90
C GLN A 222 18.78 -11.85 13.59
N ASN A 223 18.10 -12.99 13.67
CA ASN A 223 17.60 -13.70 12.49
C ASN A 223 16.49 -12.91 11.77
N LEU A 224 15.60 -12.22 12.49
CA LEU A 224 14.59 -11.34 11.88
C LEU A 224 15.25 -10.20 11.11
N TYR A 225 16.27 -9.55 11.68
CA TYR A 225 17.04 -8.53 10.96
C TYR A 225 17.76 -9.12 9.74
N LYS A 226 18.31 -10.33 9.86
CA LYS A 226 18.95 -11.03 8.75
C LYS A 226 17.97 -11.30 7.59
N VAL A 227 16.76 -11.77 7.88
CA VAL A 227 15.68 -11.94 6.87
C VAL A 227 15.39 -10.61 6.19
N PHE A 228 15.21 -9.55 6.99
CA PHE A 228 14.91 -8.22 6.49
C PHE A 228 15.96 -7.72 5.48
N MET A 229 17.24 -7.88 5.81
CA MET A 229 18.34 -7.43 4.95
C MET A 229 18.57 -8.34 3.74
N GLU A 230 18.55 -9.67 3.90
CA GLU A 230 18.87 -10.60 2.81
C GLU A 230 17.75 -10.73 1.77
N LYS A 231 16.50 -10.47 2.16
CA LYS A 231 15.35 -10.55 1.25
C LYS A 231 14.88 -9.19 0.73
N ASP A 232 15.65 -8.12 0.97
CA ASP A 232 15.28 -6.75 0.59
C ASP A 232 13.88 -6.36 1.09
N ALA A 233 13.58 -6.69 2.35
CA ALA A 233 12.31 -6.33 2.95
C ALA A 233 12.23 -4.81 3.20
N THR A 234 11.06 -4.23 2.98
CA THR A 234 10.76 -2.84 3.38
C THR A 234 10.11 -2.79 4.77
N GLN A 235 9.43 -3.87 5.14
CA GLN A 235 8.82 -4.07 6.44
C GLN A 235 8.87 -5.56 6.80
N LEU A 236 9.28 -5.86 8.03
CA LEU A 236 9.07 -7.15 8.66
C LEU A 236 8.44 -6.86 10.02
N GLU A 237 7.21 -7.33 10.23
CA GLU A 237 6.43 -7.10 11.44
C GLU A 237 6.00 -8.43 12.05
N ILE A 238 6.35 -8.67 13.32
CA ILE A 238 5.93 -9.82 14.11
C ILE A 238 5.01 -9.34 15.23
N ASN A 239 3.75 -9.78 15.18
CA ASN A 239 2.74 -9.33 16.14
C ASN A 239 1.67 -10.40 16.44
N PRO A 240 1.80 -11.20 17.50
CA PRO A 240 2.82 -11.07 18.57
C PRO A 240 4.09 -11.89 18.33
N LEU A 241 5.22 -11.36 18.78
CA LEU A 241 6.41 -12.13 19.14
C LEU A 241 6.24 -12.58 20.59
N SER A 242 6.20 -13.88 20.86
CA SER A 242 5.71 -14.39 22.14
C SER A 242 6.71 -15.26 22.88
N GLU A 243 6.68 -15.18 24.21
CA GLU A 243 7.26 -16.18 25.12
C GLU A 243 6.16 -17.20 25.46
N THR A 244 6.37 -18.48 25.16
CA THR A 244 5.42 -19.54 25.51
C THR A 244 5.55 -19.97 26.97
N SER A 245 4.56 -20.70 27.50
CA SER A 245 4.62 -21.30 28.84
C SER A 245 5.81 -22.27 29.03
N ASP A 246 6.34 -22.82 27.94
CA ASP A 246 7.50 -23.72 27.93
C ASP A 246 8.83 -22.98 27.67
N HIS A 247 8.84 -21.65 27.81
CA HIS A 247 9.99 -20.77 27.63
C HIS A 247 10.61 -20.84 26.22
N GLN A 248 9.76 -20.88 25.19
CA GLN A 248 10.18 -20.74 23.79
C GLN A 248 9.83 -19.36 23.25
N VAL A 249 10.60 -18.87 22.28
CA VAL A 249 10.34 -17.59 21.60
C VAL A 249 9.80 -17.86 20.20
N LEU A 250 8.54 -17.50 19.98
CA LEU A 250 7.84 -17.79 18.73
C LEU A 250 7.26 -16.52 18.09
N ALA A 251 7.47 -16.37 16.79
CA ALA A 251 6.74 -15.44 15.94
C ALA A 251 5.36 -16.04 15.62
N MET A 252 4.31 -15.55 16.29
CA MET A 252 2.97 -16.13 16.21
C MET A 252 2.20 -15.66 14.97
N ASP A 253 2.48 -14.45 14.49
CA ASP A 253 1.95 -13.87 13.24
C ASP A 253 3.06 -12.99 12.65
N ALA A 254 3.17 -12.97 11.32
CA ALA A 254 4.23 -12.30 10.60
C ALA A 254 3.71 -11.67 9.31
N LYS A 255 3.96 -10.36 9.18
CA LYS A 255 3.66 -9.58 7.98
C LYS A 255 4.97 -9.04 7.39
N LEU A 256 5.29 -9.51 6.18
CA LEU A 256 6.49 -9.11 5.45
C LEU A 256 6.09 -8.39 4.17
N GLY A 257 6.76 -7.27 3.91
CA GLY A 257 6.71 -6.50 2.68
C GLY A 257 8.11 -6.33 2.08
N PHE A 258 8.23 -6.32 0.75
CA PHE A 258 9.50 -6.33 0.02
C PHE A 258 9.65 -5.13 -0.92
N ASP A 259 10.89 -4.72 -1.22
CA ASP A 259 11.13 -3.65 -2.19
C ASP A 259 10.97 -4.17 -3.62
N ASP A 260 9.95 -3.67 -4.33
CA ASP A 260 9.70 -3.97 -5.74
C ASP A 260 10.93 -3.70 -6.64
N ASN A 261 11.79 -2.73 -6.27
CA ASN A 261 13.00 -2.47 -7.06
C ASN A 261 14.05 -3.60 -6.94
N ALA A 262 13.93 -4.50 -5.96
CA ALA A 262 14.83 -5.62 -5.75
C ALA A 262 14.37 -6.90 -6.46
N GLU A 263 13.25 -6.89 -7.19
CA GLU A 263 12.71 -8.06 -7.89
C GLU A 263 13.76 -8.80 -8.73
N PHE A 264 14.64 -8.06 -9.42
CA PHE A 264 15.68 -8.63 -10.28
C PHE A 264 16.62 -9.60 -9.55
N ARG A 265 16.78 -9.46 -8.23
CA ARG A 265 17.63 -10.31 -7.38
C ARG A 265 16.87 -11.14 -6.32
N GLN A 266 15.55 -10.93 -6.19
CA GLN A 266 14.69 -11.62 -5.22
C GLN A 266 13.63 -12.51 -5.89
N LYS A 267 13.97 -13.20 -7.00
CA LYS A 267 13.01 -13.95 -7.82
C LYS A 267 12.13 -14.93 -7.04
N GLU A 268 12.71 -15.67 -6.09
CA GLU A 268 11.97 -16.61 -5.23
C GLU A 268 10.80 -15.95 -4.48
N VAL A 269 11.01 -14.77 -3.89
CA VAL A 269 9.96 -14.10 -3.11
C VAL A 269 8.88 -13.54 -4.03
N PHE A 270 9.27 -13.00 -5.19
CA PHE A 270 8.33 -12.44 -6.16
C PHE A 270 7.49 -13.50 -6.89
N GLU A 271 7.96 -14.76 -6.94
CA GLU A 271 7.13 -15.90 -7.37
C GLU A 271 5.93 -16.17 -6.45
N TRP A 272 5.93 -15.63 -5.22
CA TRP A 272 4.84 -15.79 -4.26
C TRP A 272 3.78 -14.69 -4.31
N ARG A 273 3.88 -13.77 -5.28
CA ARG A 273 2.88 -12.71 -5.49
C ARG A 273 1.49 -13.34 -5.73
N ASP A 274 0.51 -12.85 -4.98
CA ASP A 274 -0.89 -13.23 -5.15
C ASP A 274 -1.69 -12.05 -5.69
N GLU A 275 -1.84 -12.01 -7.02
CA GLU A 275 -2.59 -10.98 -7.73
C GLU A 275 -4.09 -10.97 -7.39
N THR A 276 -4.63 -12.06 -6.83
CA THR A 276 -6.04 -12.11 -6.39
C THR A 276 -6.32 -11.19 -5.20
N GLN A 277 -5.26 -10.70 -4.55
CA GLN A 277 -5.32 -9.77 -3.43
C GLN A 277 -5.16 -8.30 -3.88
N GLU A 278 -4.89 -8.07 -5.16
CA GLU A 278 -4.68 -6.76 -5.75
C GLU A 278 -5.90 -6.33 -6.57
N ASP A 279 -5.98 -5.05 -6.94
CA ASP A 279 -7.02 -4.58 -7.86
C ASP A 279 -6.66 -4.99 -9.30
N ALA A 280 -7.62 -5.59 -10.01
CA ALA A 280 -7.40 -6.13 -11.35
C ALA A 280 -7.02 -5.05 -12.38
N ASP A 281 -7.56 -3.82 -12.23
CA ASP A 281 -7.21 -2.70 -13.12
C ASP A 281 -5.74 -2.30 -12.91
N GLU A 282 -5.25 -2.37 -11.67
CA GLU A 282 -3.86 -2.06 -11.31
C GLU A 282 -2.88 -3.14 -11.77
N VAL A 283 -3.26 -4.42 -11.70
CA VAL A 283 -2.48 -5.53 -12.26
C VAL A 283 -2.35 -5.36 -13.77
N LYS A 284 -3.45 -5.13 -14.49
CA LYS A 284 -3.44 -4.86 -15.94
C LYS A 284 -2.59 -3.63 -16.31
N ALA A 285 -2.60 -2.60 -15.46
CA ALA A 285 -1.76 -1.42 -15.64
C ALA A 285 -0.27 -1.76 -15.52
N ALA A 286 0.11 -2.54 -14.51
CA ALA A 286 1.50 -2.93 -14.25
C ALA A 286 2.11 -3.72 -15.43
N GLU A 287 1.34 -4.59 -16.10
CA GLU A 287 1.76 -5.32 -17.31
C GLU A 287 2.24 -4.38 -18.44
N HIS A 288 1.72 -3.16 -18.48
CA HIS A 288 2.05 -2.14 -19.46
C HIS A 288 3.04 -1.09 -18.92
N GLY A 289 3.61 -1.30 -17.73
CA GLY A 289 4.48 -0.35 -17.05
C GLY A 289 3.78 0.93 -16.61
N LEU A 290 2.45 0.87 -16.39
CA LEU A 290 1.65 2.00 -15.94
C LEU A 290 1.46 1.93 -14.42
N ASN A 291 1.68 3.05 -13.73
CA ASN A 291 1.28 3.18 -12.32
C ASN A 291 -0.15 3.70 -12.26
N PHE A 292 -1.13 2.82 -12.00
CA PHE A 292 -2.54 3.17 -11.93
C PHE A 292 -3.07 2.96 -10.50
N ILE A 293 -3.94 3.87 -10.05
CA ILE A 293 -4.73 3.70 -8.83
C ILE A 293 -6.13 4.23 -9.11
N LYS A 294 -7.15 3.40 -8.86
CA LYS A 294 -8.55 3.78 -9.04
C LYS A 294 -9.04 4.64 -7.87
N LEU A 295 -9.82 5.66 -8.18
CA LEU A 295 -10.45 6.57 -7.21
C LEU A 295 -11.96 6.67 -7.50
N ASP A 296 -12.70 7.37 -6.64
CA ASP A 296 -14.17 7.44 -6.73
C ASP A 296 -14.71 8.59 -7.61
N GLY A 297 -13.84 9.34 -8.28
CA GLY A 297 -14.22 10.50 -9.09
C GLY A 297 -14.77 10.18 -10.48
N ASP A 298 -14.85 11.22 -11.31
CA ASP A 298 -15.49 11.19 -12.63
C ASP A 298 -14.65 11.85 -13.75
N ILE A 299 -13.47 12.38 -13.43
CA ILE A 299 -12.52 12.92 -14.39
C ILE A 299 -11.30 12.00 -14.44
N GLY A 300 -11.15 11.28 -15.55
CA GLY A 300 -9.99 10.41 -15.76
C GLY A 300 -8.72 11.22 -15.94
N CYS A 301 -7.59 10.79 -15.36
CA CYS A 301 -6.30 11.46 -15.48
C CYS A 301 -5.33 10.57 -16.26
N LEU A 302 -4.59 11.14 -17.21
CA LEU A 302 -3.45 10.50 -17.86
C LEU A 302 -2.28 11.49 -17.87
N VAL A 303 -1.24 11.18 -17.11
CA VAL A 303 -0.14 12.11 -16.85
C VAL A 303 1.19 11.38 -16.94
N ASN A 304 2.27 12.08 -17.30
CA ASN A 304 3.62 11.56 -17.18
C ASN A 304 4.36 12.18 -15.99
N GLY A 305 4.92 11.33 -15.13
CA GLY A 305 5.57 11.67 -13.87
C GLY A 305 4.60 11.71 -12.68
N ALA A 306 4.86 10.86 -11.68
CA ALA A 306 4.04 10.73 -10.48
C ALA A 306 3.75 12.07 -9.76
N GLY A 307 4.73 12.97 -9.65
CA GLY A 307 4.54 14.28 -9.04
C GLY A 307 3.54 15.16 -9.79
N LEU A 308 3.62 15.16 -11.13
CA LEU A 308 2.68 15.89 -11.98
C LEU A 308 1.30 15.22 -11.96
N ALA A 309 1.23 13.89 -11.89
CA ALA A 309 -0.03 13.16 -11.77
C ALA A 309 -0.78 13.55 -10.49
N MET A 310 -0.08 13.58 -9.35
CA MET A 310 -0.65 14.09 -8.08
C MET A 310 -1.11 15.54 -8.19
N ALA A 311 -0.27 16.43 -8.71
CA ALA A 311 -0.64 17.84 -8.88
C ALA A 311 -1.84 18.03 -9.83
N THR A 312 -1.99 17.17 -10.84
CA THR A 312 -3.12 17.20 -11.77
C THR A 312 -4.42 16.80 -11.07
N MET A 313 -4.38 15.78 -10.21
CA MET A 313 -5.53 15.41 -9.37
C MET A 313 -5.90 16.54 -8.40
N ASP A 314 -4.91 17.15 -7.77
CA ASP A 314 -5.12 18.26 -6.83
C ASP A 314 -5.74 19.47 -7.52
N ILE A 315 -5.25 19.87 -8.69
CA ILE A 315 -5.80 21.02 -9.42
C ILE A 315 -7.21 20.74 -9.95
N ILE A 316 -7.54 19.51 -10.35
CA ILE A 316 -8.93 19.13 -10.65
C ILE A 316 -9.80 19.34 -9.41
N LYS A 317 -9.33 18.90 -8.23
CA LYS A 317 -10.08 19.00 -6.98
C LYS A 317 -10.25 20.46 -6.54
N LEU A 318 -9.21 21.28 -6.66
CA LEU A 318 -9.24 22.72 -6.39
C LEU A 318 -10.28 23.45 -7.25
N ASN A 319 -10.49 23.00 -8.49
CA ASN A 319 -11.51 23.52 -9.40
C ASN A 319 -12.91 22.90 -9.20
N GLY A 320 -13.09 22.12 -8.14
CA GLY A 320 -14.38 21.53 -7.78
C GLY A 320 -14.77 20.28 -8.58
N GLY A 321 -13.81 19.64 -9.25
CA GLY A 321 -13.98 18.31 -9.85
C GLY A 321 -13.61 17.17 -8.89
N SER A 322 -13.72 15.93 -9.37
CA SER A 322 -13.23 14.76 -8.64
C SER A 322 -12.42 13.86 -9.57
N PRO A 323 -11.11 13.66 -9.33
CA PRO A 323 -10.30 12.76 -10.14
C PRO A 323 -10.76 11.31 -9.97
N ALA A 324 -10.93 10.60 -11.08
CA ALA A 324 -11.38 9.20 -11.12
C ALA A 324 -10.23 8.21 -10.92
N ASN A 325 -8.99 8.64 -11.16
CA ASN A 325 -7.82 7.80 -11.01
C ASN A 325 -6.54 8.63 -10.85
N PHE A 326 -5.52 8.01 -10.29
CA PHE A 326 -4.11 8.36 -10.51
C PHE A 326 -3.60 7.49 -11.66
N LEU A 327 -2.88 8.07 -12.62
CA LEU A 327 -2.17 7.32 -13.66
C LEU A 327 -0.90 8.05 -14.09
N ASP A 328 0.23 7.39 -13.90
CA ASP A 328 1.54 7.82 -14.38
C ASP A 328 2.03 6.86 -15.49
N VAL A 329 2.17 7.38 -16.72
CA VAL A 329 2.71 6.64 -17.89
C VAL A 329 4.25 6.61 -17.95
N GLY A 330 4.94 7.23 -16.99
CA GLY A 330 6.39 7.33 -16.94
C GLY A 330 6.99 8.26 -18.00
N GLY A 331 8.32 8.26 -18.11
CA GLY A 331 9.05 9.17 -19.02
C GLY A 331 8.91 8.86 -20.52
N GLY A 332 8.43 7.67 -20.87
CA GLY A 332 8.24 7.21 -22.26
C GLY A 332 6.78 6.87 -22.53
N ALA A 333 5.97 7.88 -22.85
CA ALA A 333 4.56 7.70 -23.22
C ALA A 333 4.43 7.07 -24.62
N THR A 334 4.68 5.76 -24.74
CA THR A 334 4.54 5.03 -26.01
C THR A 334 3.06 4.97 -26.44
N PRO A 335 2.76 4.86 -27.75
CA PRO A 335 1.38 4.72 -28.22
C PRO A 335 0.62 3.54 -27.60
N ALA A 336 1.31 2.41 -27.37
CA ALA A 336 0.72 1.23 -26.72
C ALA A 336 0.34 1.52 -25.26
N ALA A 337 1.25 2.16 -24.49
CA ALA A 337 0.98 2.55 -23.11
C ALA A 337 -0.19 3.54 -23.01
N ILE A 338 -0.27 4.52 -23.93
CA ILE A 338 -1.40 5.46 -24.00
C ILE A 338 -2.71 4.72 -24.27
N LYS A 339 -2.73 3.78 -25.23
CA LYS A 339 -3.92 2.98 -25.52
C LYS A 339 -4.40 2.20 -24.29
N SER A 340 -3.51 1.45 -23.63
CA SER A 340 -3.85 0.70 -22.43
C SER A 340 -4.32 1.60 -21.29
N ALA A 341 -3.73 2.80 -21.14
CA ALA A 341 -4.19 3.80 -20.18
C ALA A 341 -5.63 4.27 -20.48
N PHE A 342 -5.98 4.53 -21.74
CA PHE A 342 -7.35 4.89 -22.10
C PHE A 342 -8.32 3.74 -21.89
N GLU A 343 -7.95 2.49 -22.19
CA GLU A 343 -8.79 1.32 -21.88
C GLU A 343 -9.10 1.22 -20.38
N LEU A 344 -8.11 1.45 -19.51
CA LEU A 344 -8.29 1.44 -18.06
C LEU A 344 -9.16 2.60 -17.57
N ILE A 345 -8.95 3.81 -18.08
CA ILE A 345 -9.72 4.98 -17.68
C ILE A 345 -11.18 4.85 -18.13
N THR A 346 -11.41 4.39 -19.36
CA THR A 346 -12.73 4.37 -19.98
C THR A 346 -13.54 3.11 -19.66
N SER A 347 -12.93 2.11 -19.01
CA SER A 347 -13.67 0.95 -18.46
C SER A 347 -14.58 1.36 -17.29
N ASP A 348 -14.28 2.45 -16.59
CA ASP A 348 -15.14 2.99 -15.54
C ASP A 348 -16.24 3.89 -16.14
N PRO A 349 -17.53 3.48 -16.08
CA PRO A 349 -18.63 4.25 -16.64
C PRO A 349 -18.85 5.60 -15.95
N LYS A 350 -18.33 5.81 -14.73
CA LYS A 350 -18.39 7.10 -14.03
C LYS A 350 -17.58 8.17 -14.74
N VAL A 351 -16.55 7.78 -15.52
CA VAL A 351 -15.70 8.74 -16.21
C VAL A 351 -16.50 9.50 -17.26
N SER A 352 -16.48 10.81 -17.13
CA SER A 352 -17.29 11.77 -17.90
C SER A 352 -16.44 12.81 -18.66
N ALA A 353 -15.18 12.95 -18.30
CA ALA A 353 -14.15 13.66 -19.06
C ALA A 353 -12.78 13.00 -18.80
N VAL A 354 -11.83 13.15 -19.71
CA VAL A 354 -10.43 12.73 -19.51
C VAL A 354 -9.51 13.93 -19.61
N PHE A 355 -8.68 14.16 -18.60
CA PHE A 355 -7.63 15.16 -18.60
C PHE A 355 -6.28 14.49 -18.86
N VAL A 356 -5.74 14.71 -20.06
CA VAL A 356 -4.38 14.35 -20.46
C VAL A 356 -3.45 15.52 -20.20
N ASN A 357 -2.47 15.36 -19.32
CA ASN A 357 -1.48 16.39 -19.01
C ASN A 357 -0.08 15.80 -19.21
N ILE A 358 0.53 16.08 -20.36
CA ILE A 358 1.83 15.50 -20.73
C ILE A 358 2.86 16.61 -20.95
N PHE A 359 3.96 16.51 -20.22
CA PHE A 359 5.16 17.30 -20.47
C PHE A 359 6.13 16.46 -21.32
N GLY A 360 6.24 16.78 -22.61
CA GLY A 360 6.87 15.95 -23.65
C GLY A 360 8.26 15.44 -23.30
N GLY A 361 9.08 16.22 -22.58
CA GLY A 361 10.39 15.77 -22.12
C GLY A 361 11.24 15.26 -23.30
N ILE A 362 11.45 13.94 -23.38
CA ILE A 362 12.20 13.26 -24.46
C ILE A 362 11.31 13.00 -25.72
N VAL A 363 9.98 12.94 -25.56
CA VAL A 363 9.02 12.69 -26.64
C VAL A 363 8.45 14.00 -27.17
N ARG A 364 8.37 14.13 -28.50
CA ARG A 364 7.79 15.34 -29.11
C ARG A 364 6.26 15.36 -28.98
N CYS A 365 5.68 16.54 -28.78
CA CYS A 365 4.24 16.70 -28.56
C CYS A 365 3.41 16.29 -29.78
N ASP A 366 3.91 16.50 -31.00
CA ASP A 366 3.22 16.11 -32.25
C ASP A 366 3.06 14.58 -32.36
N ALA A 367 4.06 13.82 -31.93
CA ALA A 367 3.97 12.36 -31.87
C ALA A 367 2.95 11.88 -30.83
N ILE A 368 2.89 12.56 -29.67
CA ILE A 368 1.91 12.27 -28.62
C ILE A 368 0.50 12.61 -29.10
N ALA A 369 0.32 13.76 -29.75
CA ALA A 369 -0.96 14.19 -30.32
C ALA A 369 -1.47 13.18 -31.36
N GLN A 370 -0.59 12.71 -32.25
CA GLN A 370 -0.94 11.66 -33.21
C GLN A 370 -1.35 10.36 -32.51
N GLY A 371 -0.62 9.96 -31.46
CA GLY A 371 -0.97 8.81 -30.63
C GLY A 371 -2.36 8.94 -30.01
N LEU A 372 -2.68 10.12 -29.44
CA LEU A 372 -4.00 10.41 -28.88
C LEU A 372 -5.11 10.33 -29.94
N ILE A 373 -4.92 10.97 -31.09
CA ILE A 373 -5.88 10.95 -32.20
C ILE A 373 -6.18 9.51 -32.65
N ASN A 374 -5.13 8.70 -32.80
CA ASN A 374 -5.27 7.30 -33.21
C ASN A 374 -6.07 6.50 -32.16
N VAL A 375 -5.74 6.63 -30.88
CA VAL A 375 -6.45 5.93 -29.79
C VAL A 375 -7.93 6.33 -29.74
N VAL A 376 -8.24 7.62 -29.86
CA VAL A 376 -9.61 8.13 -29.83
C VAL A 376 -10.44 7.60 -31.00
N ASN A 377 -9.85 7.55 -32.20
CA ASN A 377 -10.48 6.97 -33.38
C ASN A 377 -10.69 5.46 -33.23
N ASP A 378 -9.64 4.72 -32.88
CA ASP A 378 -9.65 3.26 -32.78
C ASP A 378 -10.67 2.76 -31.74
N MET A 379 -10.80 3.47 -30.62
CA MET A 379 -11.73 3.12 -29.54
C MET A 379 -13.11 3.76 -29.70
N GLY A 380 -13.30 4.67 -30.66
CA GLY A 380 -14.56 5.39 -30.86
C GLY A 380 -14.98 6.23 -29.65
N LEU A 381 -14.03 6.88 -28.97
CA LEU A 381 -14.29 7.57 -27.70
C LEU A 381 -15.18 8.80 -27.91
N ARG A 382 -16.27 8.87 -27.14
CA ARG A 382 -17.20 10.01 -27.13
C ARG A 382 -16.97 10.97 -25.97
N THR A 383 -16.26 10.52 -24.95
CA THR A 383 -15.90 11.29 -23.76
C THR A 383 -14.97 12.45 -24.16
N PRO A 384 -15.24 13.69 -23.72
CA PRO A 384 -14.39 14.82 -24.05
C PRO A 384 -13.00 14.65 -23.43
N ILE A 385 -11.97 14.91 -24.23
CA ILE A 385 -10.56 14.81 -23.83
C ILE A 385 -9.95 16.20 -23.79
N ILE A 386 -9.47 16.61 -22.64
CA ILE A 386 -8.75 17.86 -22.46
C ILE A 386 -7.27 17.51 -22.47
N ALA A 387 -6.54 17.99 -23.49
CA ALA A 387 -5.13 17.68 -23.69
C ALA A 387 -4.28 18.91 -23.44
N ARG A 388 -3.41 18.83 -22.43
CA ARG A 388 -2.38 19.82 -22.17
C ARG A 388 -1.02 19.21 -22.47
N LEU A 389 -0.49 19.53 -23.64
CA LEU A 389 0.80 19.04 -24.13
C LEU A 389 1.83 20.18 -24.05
N GLN A 390 2.96 19.95 -23.38
CA GLN A 390 4.02 20.95 -23.21
C GLN A 390 5.38 20.42 -23.63
N GLY A 391 6.09 21.11 -24.52
CA GLY A 391 7.43 20.73 -24.96
C GLY A 391 7.67 20.92 -26.46
N THR A 392 8.62 20.17 -27.00
CA THR A 392 8.99 20.22 -28.43
C THR A 392 7.79 19.96 -29.34
N ASN A 393 7.64 20.76 -30.39
CA ASN A 393 6.55 20.68 -31.38
C ASN A 393 5.13 20.85 -30.82
N MET A 394 4.96 21.56 -29.69
CA MET A 394 3.62 21.85 -29.14
C MET A 394 2.69 22.54 -30.15
N GLU A 395 3.15 23.56 -30.88
CA GLU A 395 2.31 24.25 -31.86
C GLU A 395 1.79 23.33 -32.96
N GLN A 396 2.63 22.36 -33.38
CA GLN A 396 2.23 21.34 -34.37
C GLN A 396 1.22 20.36 -33.78
N ALA A 397 1.42 19.94 -32.53
CA ALA A 397 0.47 19.11 -31.78
C ALA A 397 -0.91 19.77 -31.68
N HIS A 398 -0.95 21.07 -31.36
CA HIS A 398 -2.18 21.85 -31.28
C HIS A 398 -2.91 21.90 -32.63
N LYS A 399 -2.18 22.12 -33.74
CA LYS A 399 -2.75 22.08 -35.10
C LYS A 399 -3.32 20.70 -35.43
N LEU A 400 -2.56 19.63 -35.18
CA LEU A 400 -2.99 18.24 -35.42
C LEU A 400 -4.29 17.91 -34.68
N ILE A 401 -4.39 18.31 -33.41
CA ILE A 401 -5.59 18.09 -32.59
C ILE A 401 -6.80 18.84 -33.18
N ASN A 402 -6.63 20.12 -33.51
CA ASN A 402 -7.74 20.94 -34.02
C ASN A 402 -8.23 20.49 -35.41
N GLU A 403 -7.32 20.02 -36.27
CA GLU A 403 -7.65 19.51 -37.61
C GLU A 403 -8.27 18.10 -37.58
N SER A 404 -8.17 17.37 -36.46
CA SER A 404 -8.66 15.99 -36.34
C SER A 404 -10.19 15.86 -36.39
N GLY A 405 -10.93 16.92 -36.04
CA GLY A 405 -12.39 16.88 -35.90
C GLY A 405 -12.90 16.05 -34.71
N LEU A 406 -12.00 15.57 -33.84
CA LEU A 406 -12.34 14.78 -32.67
C LEU A 406 -12.63 15.67 -31.46
N LYS A 407 -13.28 15.09 -30.43
CA LYS A 407 -13.56 15.76 -29.14
C LYS A 407 -12.31 15.84 -28.25
N ILE A 408 -11.19 16.25 -28.85
CA ILE A 408 -9.91 16.48 -28.19
C ILE A 408 -9.66 17.99 -28.17
N PHE A 409 -9.43 18.53 -26.99
CA PHE A 409 -9.35 19.96 -26.74
C PHE A 409 -7.95 20.32 -26.24
N SER A 410 -7.15 20.91 -27.10
CA SER A 410 -5.78 21.30 -26.75
C SER A 410 -5.79 22.61 -25.94
N ILE A 411 -5.24 22.59 -24.73
CA ILE A 411 -5.18 23.75 -23.82
C ILE A 411 -3.77 23.86 -23.24
N GLU A 412 -3.14 25.03 -23.36
CA GLU A 412 -1.74 25.21 -22.93
C GLU A 412 -1.60 25.35 -21.41
N ASP A 413 -2.38 26.23 -20.81
CA ASP A 413 -2.31 26.54 -19.38
C ASP A 413 -2.96 25.45 -18.52
N LEU A 414 -2.28 25.10 -17.43
CA LEU A 414 -2.68 24.00 -16.55
C LEU A 414 -4.00 24.31 -15.82
N GLN A 415 -4.16 25.54 -15.31
CA GLN A 415 -5.35 25.95 -14.59
C GLN A 415 -6.57 25.98 -15.52
N ASN A 416 -6.41 26.55 -16.71
CA ASN A 416 -7.47 26.57 -17.72
C ASN A 416 -7.87 25.15 -18.17
N ALA A 417 -6.89 24.25 -18.35
CA ALA A 417 -7.15 22.87 -18.71
C ALA A 417 -7.93 22.13 -17.60
N ALA A 418 -7.55 22.35 -16.35
CA ALA A 418 -8.25 21.80 -15.20
C ALA A 418 -9.70 22.32 -15.11
N GLU A 419 -9.91 23.64 -15.20
CA GLU A 419 -11.24 24.24 -15.20
C GLU A 419 -12.13 23.68 -16.31
N LYS A 420 -11.58 23.54 -17.53
CA LYS A 420 -12.33 22.97 -18.67
C LYS A 420 -12.65 21.49 -18.47
N SER A 421 -11.74 20.71 -17.90
CA SER A 421 -12.02 19.30 -17.57
C SER A 421 -13.21 19.17 -16.61
N VAL A 422 -13.30 20.04 -15.60
CA VAL A 422 -14.41 20.07 -14.65
C VAL A 422 -15.70 20.57 -15.31
N GLN A 423 -15.64 21.63 -16.12
CA GLN A 423 -16.81 22.15 -16.84
C GLN A 423 -17.41 21.08 -17.77
N PHE A 424 -16.57 20.41 -18.56
CA PHE A 424 -17.03 19.39 -19.50
C PHE A 424 -17.57 18.16 -18.79
N SER A 425 -16.91 17.69 -17.72
CA SER A 425 -17.44 16.62 -16.86
C SER A 425 -18.85 16.95 -16.36
N LYS A 426 -19.07 18.16 -15.80
CA LYS A 426 -20.39 18.60 -15.31
C LYS A 426 -21.45 18.58 -16.41
N VAL A 427 -21.14 19.11 -17.59
CA VAL A 427 -22.06 19.13 -18.73
C VAL A 427 -22.41 17.71 -19.19
N VAL A 428 -21.42 16.82 -19.31
CA VAL A 428 -21.66 15.40 -19.66
C VAL A 428 -22.55 14.72 -18.63
N LYS A 429 -22.31 14.96 -17.33
CA LYS A 429 -23.13 14.39 -16.26
C LYS A 429 -24.58 14.87 -16.31
N MET A 430 -24.79 16.18 -16.43
CA MET A 430 -26.13 16.75 -16.57
C MET A 430 -26.86 16.15 -17.78
N ALA A 431 -26.16 15.98 -18.90
CA ALA A 431 -26.75 15.40 -20.10
C ALA A 431 -27.08 13.90 -19.95
N ARG A 432 -26.23 13.13 -19.25
CA ARG A 432 -26.53 11.74 -18.89
C ARG A 432 -27.76 11.63 -17.99
N GLU A 433 -27.97 12.59 -17.08
CA GLU A 433 -29.14 12.61 -16.17
C GLU A 433 -30.46 12.86 -16.91
N ILE A 434 -30.43 13.62 -18.01
CA ILE A 434 -31.63 13.93 -18.81
C ILE A 434 -31.70 13.16 -20.15
N ASP A 435 -30.84 12.15 -20.33
CA ASP A 435 -30.75 11.27 -21.52
C ASP A 435 -30.62 12.03 -22.86
N VAL A 436 -29.75 13.05 -22.90
CA VAL A 436 -29.44 13.80 -24.13
C VAL A 436 -27.96 13.67 -24.51
N GLY A 437 -27.69 13.67 -25.81
CA GLY A 437 -26.33 13.76 -26.33
C GLY A 437 -25.77 15.19 -26.22
N VAL A 438 -24.47 15.32 -25.95
CA VAL A 438 -23.77 16.62 -25.99
C VAL A 438 -22.69 16.60 -27.06
N GLU A 439 -22.69 17.67 -27.85
CA GLU A 439 -21.60 18.01 -28.75
C GLU A 439 -20.88 19.25 -28.21
N PHE A 440 -19.57 19.16 -28.09
CA PHE A 440 -18.71 20.22 -27.58
C PHE A 440 -17.97 20.84 -28.76
N THR A 441 -18.10 22.15 -28.94
CA THR A 441 -17.31 22.93 -29.90
C THR A 441 -16.59 24.03 -29.11
N LEU A 442 -15.26 24.07 -29.16
CA LEU A 442 -14.54 25.27 -28.71
C LEU A 442 -14.75 26.36 -29.75
N GLY A 443 -15.20 27.54 -29.32
CA GLY A 443 -15.13 28.74 -30.15
C GLY A 443 -13.66 29.00 -30.44
N ILE A 444 -13.29 28.92 -31.73
CA ILE A 444 -11.94 29.17 -32.23
C ILE A 444 -11.58 30.63 -32.02
#